data_AF-A0A4R8ZK77-F1
#
_entry.id   AF-A0A4R8ZK77-F1
#
_cell.length_a   1.000
_cell.length_b   1.000
_cell.length_c   1.000
_cell.angle_alpha   90.00
_cell.angle_beta   90.00
_cell.angle_gamma   90.00
#
_symmetry.space_group_name_H-M   'P 1'
#
loop_
_entity.id
_entity.type
_entity.pdbx_description
1 polymer ?
#
loop_
_entity_poly.entity_id
_entity_poly.type
_entity_poly.pdbx_seq_one_letter_code
_entity_poly.pdbx_strand_id
1 'polypeptide(L)'
;MLTVESAARITAIIVAIGILQGSLQLLFSLKEFGSSGLFDWNSRQILARSHGASRGWMVGHSGSVWLRIVVIARIVCSIALITPFQSNLLYASYATIILLSSLFLTYQIRYGKDGSNQISFIILAGLAFTFLLPTSSPFQAVGLYFIAAQALLAYFAAGISKVSNAQWRQGSAMQSILNTATYGHSTAAAVLRRRPWLGGFVGWSVIVVEIIFPVALVAPPGVLVALLFAGAMLHLGTAVLIGLDTFFWAFTATFPAIIFVHGVLLGR
;
A
#
# COMPACT_ATOMS: atom_id res chain seq x y z
N MET A 1 23.93 9.84 2.17
CA MET A 1 23.07 8.70 1.80
C MET A 1 22.22 8.32 2.97
N LEU A 2 21.08 7.65 2.74
CA LEU A 2 20.43 6.94 3.83
C LEU A 2 21.26 5.70 4.17
N THR A 3 21.44 5.41 5.45
CA THR A 3 21.94 4.09 5.89
C THR A 3 20.81 3.06 5.77
N VAL A 4 21.13 1.77 5.85
CA VAL A 4 20.13 0.68 5.89
C VAL A 4 19.11 0.96 7.00
N GLU A 5 19.60 1.31 8.19
CA GLU A 5 18.77 1.54 9.36
C GLU A 5 17.88 2.77 9.22
N SER A 6 18.42 3.90 8.75
CA SER A 6 17.61 5.11 8.52
C SER A 6 16.56 4.88 7.44
N ALA A 7 16.91 4.23 6.33
CA ALA A 7 15.96 3.91 5.26
C ALA A 7 14.85 2.97 5.74
N ALA A 8 15.19 1.91 6.48
CA ALA A 8 14.23 0.97 7.02
C ALA A 8 13.30 1.62 8.05
N ARG A 9 13.83 2.44 8.98
CA ARG A 9 13.02 3.13 10.00
C ARG A 9 12.07 4.16 9.37
N ILE A 10 12.53 4.97 8.41
CA ILE A 10 11.64 5.93 7.72
C ILE A 10 10.56 5.18 6.93
N THR A 11 10.91 4.10 6.23
CA THR A 11 9.96 3.23 5.53
C THR A 11 8.91 2.67 6.49
N ALA A 12 9.35 2.19 7.66
CA ALA A 12 8.48 1.65 8.72
C ALA A 12 7.50 2.69 9.26
N ILE A 13 7.95 3.93 9.49
CA ILE A 13 7.08 5.02 9.96
C ILE A 13 5.99 5.32 8.93
N ILE A 14 6.36 5.52 7.66
CA ILE A 14 5.39 5.90 6.61
C ILE A 14 4.36 4.80 6.39
N VAL A 15 4.78 3.53 6.29
CA VAL A 15 3.83 2.41 6.13
C VAL A 15 2.95 2.26 7.36
N ALA A 16 3.49 2.45 8.56
CA ALA A 16 2.72 2.36 9.80
C ALA A 16 1.62 3.42 9.90
N ILE A 17 1.84 4.64 9.40
CA ILE A 17 0.80 5.67 9.33
C ILE A 17 -0.37 5.19 8.45
N GLY A 18 -0.08 4.63 7.27
CA GLY A 18 -1.10 4.08 6.38
C GLY A 18 -1.86 2.89 7.00
N ILE A 19 -1.15 1.98 7.66
CA ILE A 19 -1.74 0.85 8.36
C ILE A 19 -2.61 1.31 9.54
N LEU A 20 -2.17 2.32 10.29
CA LEU A 20 -2.92 2.90 11.39
C LEU A 20 -4.22 3.51 10.88
N GLN A 21 -4.16 4.33 9.83
CA GLN A 21 -5.34 4.91 9.18
C GLN A 21 -6.33 3.83 8.75
N GLY A 22 -5.88 2.81 8.00
CA GLY A 22 -6.75 1.73 7.54
C GLY A 22 -7.31 0.88 8.69
N SER A 23 -6.55 0.68 9.78
CA SER A 23 -7.01 -0.07 10.94
C SER A 23 -8.06 0.70 11.75
N LEU A 24 -7.92 2.04 11.84
CA LEU A 24 -8.94 2.90 12.45
C LEU A 24 -10.22 2.93 11.60
N GLN A 25 -10.12 3.04 10.28
CA GLN A 25 -11.26 2.94 9.37
C GLN A 25 -11.99 1.61 9.52
N LEU A 26 -11.25 0.50 9.62
CA LEU A 26 -11.81 -0.83 9.86
C LEU A 26 -12.49 -0.92 11.24
N LEU A 27 -11.92 -0.29 12.28
CA LEU A 27 -12.51 -0.22 13.62
C LEU A 27 -13.89 0.47 13.59
N PHE A 28 -14.03 1.58 12.86
CA PHE A 28 -15.30 2.29 12.68
C PHE A 28 -16.29 1.53 11.78
N SER A 29 -15.78 0.66 10.91
CA SER A 29 -16.58 -0.15 9.98
C SER A 29 -16.93 -1.53 10.53
N LEU A 30 -16.58 -1.84 11.79
CA LEU A 30 -16.88 -3.15 12.41
C LEU A 30 -18.37 -3.49 12.43
N LYS A 31 -19.26 -2.50 12.39
CA LYS A 31 -20.71 -2.70 12.28
C LYS A 31 -21.12 -3.46 11.01
N GLU A 32 -20.33 -3.35 9.93
CA GLU A 32 -20.58 -4.06 8.66
C GLU A 32 -20.31 -5.56 8.75
N PHE A 33 -19.62 -6.00 9.82
CA PHE A 33 -19.39 -7.40 10.16
C PHE A 33 -20.41 -7.92 11.19
N GLY A 34 -21.46 -7.14 11.50
CA GLY A 34 -22.57 -7.59 12.35
C GLY A 34 -23.53 -8.53 11.62
N SER A 35 -24.52 -9.07 12.35
CA SER A 35 -25.50 -10.06 11.85
C SER A 35 -26.41 -9.59 10.71
N SER A 36 -26.38 -8.28 10.39
CA SER A 36 -27.15 -7.64 9.32
C SER A 36 -26.28 -6.78 8.39
N GLY A 37 -24.95 -6.87 8.54
CA GLY A 37 -24.00 -6.09 7.76
C GLY A 37 -23.63 -6.75 6.42
N LEU A 38 -22.97 -6.00 5.55
CA LEU A 38 -22.52 -6.47 4.23
C LEU A 38 -21.61 -7.70 4.30
N PHE A 39 -20.90 -7.87 5.41
CA PHE A 39 -20.03 -9.01 5.68
C PHE A 39 -20.58 -9.92 6.76
N ASP A 40 -21.91 -10.06 6.84
CA ASP A 40 -22.60 -10.88 7.84
C ASP A 40 -21.93 -12.25 8.03
N TRP A 41 -21.62 -12.51 9.30
CA TRP A 41 -20.96 -13.74 9.73
C TRP A 41 -21.80 -14.98 9.53
N ASN A 42 -23.13 -14.88 9.60
CA ASN A 42 -24.01 -16.05 9.45
C ASN A 42 -24.00 -16.56 8.00
N SER A 43 -24.02 -15.64 7.04
CA SER A 43 -23.86 -15.94 5.61
C SER A 43 -22.53 -16.63 5.30
N ARG A 44 -21.45 -16.24 6.00
CA ARG A 44 -20.14 -16.89 5.90
C ARG A 44 -20.07 -18.28 6.54
N GLN A 45 -20.83 -18.53 7.61
CA GLN A 45 -20.89 -19.86 8.23
C GLN A 45 -21.46 -20.89 7.26
N ILE A 46 -22.44 -20.49 6.45
CA ILE A 46 -23.06 -21.34 5.43
C ILE A 46 -22.05 -21.71 4.34
N LEU A 47 -21.29 -20.74 3.83
CA LEU A 47 -20.22 -20.96 2.84
C LEU A 47 -19.03 -21.78 3.38
N ALA A 48 -18.67 -21.60 4.65
CA ALA A 48 -17.58 -22.36 5.27
C ALA A 48 -17.96 -23.82 5.51
N ARG A 49 -19.23 -24.08 5.88
CA ARG A 49 -19.77 -25.44 6.08
C ARG A 49 -19.82 -26.25 4.78
N SER A 50 -20.10 -25.62 3.63
CA SER A 50 -20.15 -26.33 2.34
C SER A 50 -18.79 -26.85 1.85
N HIS A 51 -17.68 -26.28 2.35
CA HIS A 51 -16.31 -26.66 1.99
C HIS A 51 -15.65 -27.59 3.02
N GLY A 52 -16.41 -28.21 3.95
CA GLY A 52 -15.91 -29.24 4.87
C GLY A 52 -14.89 -28.76 5.92
N ALA A 53 -14.59 -27.47 6.01
CA ALA A 53 -13.61 -26.93 6.95
C ALA A 53 -14.32 -26.44 8.23
N SER A 54 -14.09 -27.13 9.36
CA SER A 54 -14.56 -26.75 10.70
C SER A 54 -13.83 -25.50 11.24
N ARG A 55 -13.96 -24.37 10.55
CA ARG A 55 -13.31 -23.09 10.89
C ARG A 55 -14.13 -22.27 11.89
N GLY A 56 -14.68 -22.91 12.92
CA GLY A 56 -15.61 -22.28 13.88
C GLY A 56 -15.05 -21.05 14.61
N TRP A 57 -13.73 -20.98 14.81
CA TRP A 57 -13.07 -19.81 15.41
C TRP A 57 -12.97 -18.60 14.46
N MET A 58 -13.13 -18.80 13.15
CA MET A 58 -13.06 -17.74 12.13
C MET A 58 -14.41 -17.21 11.69
N VAL A 59 -15.51 -17.70 12.24
CA VAL A 59 -16.86 -17.34 11.78
C VAL A 59 -17.83 -17.19 12.96
N GLY A 60 -18.86 -16.36 12.84
CA GLY A 60 -19.81 -16.07 13.92
C GLY A 60 -19.23 -15.14 15.00
N HIS A 61 -19.73 -15.26 16.23
CA HIS A 61 -19.32 -14.40 17.36
C HIS A 61 -17.80 -14.45 17.61
N SER A 62 -17.19 -15.64 17.55
CA SER A 62 -15.74 -15.82 17.71
C SER A 62 -14.95 -15.04 16.65
N GLY A 63 -15.37 -15.09 15.38
CA GLY A 63 -14.75 -14.32 14.29
C GLY A 63 -14.77 -12.81 14.52
N SER A 64 -15.86 -12.27 15.09
CA SER A 64 -15.96 -10.85 15.41
C SER A 64 -15.03 -10.41 16.56
N VAL A 65 -14.79 -11.28 17.55
CA VAL A 65 -13.85 -11.04 18.65
C VAL A 65 -12.42 -11.06 18.13
N TRP A 66 -12.06 -12.07 17.33
CA TRP A 66 -10.73 -12.15 16.71
C TRP A 66 -10.44 -10.97 15.80
N LEU A 67 -11.43 -10.51 15.02
CA LEU A 67 -11.28 -9.31 14.19
C LEU A 67 -10.94 -8.08 15.03
N ARG A 68 -11.63 -7.86 16.16
CA ARG A 68 -11.34 -6.76 17.08
C ARG A 68 -9.94 -6.85 17.68
N ILE A 69 -9.55 -8.03 18.16
CA ILE A 69 -8.21 -8.27 18.73
C ILE A 69 -7.14 -7.94 17.69
N VAL A 70 -7.31 -8.43 16.46
CA VAL A 70 -6.38 -8.19 15.36
C VAL A 70 -6.29 -6.70 15.02
N VAL A 71 -7.42 -5.99 14.92
CA VAL A 71 -7.43 -4.55 14.62
C VAL A 71 -6.75 -3.74 15.74
N ILE A 72 -7.02 -4.05 17.00
CA ILE A 72 -6.37 -3.38 18.15
C ILE A 72 -4.87 -3.65 18.14
N ALA A 73 -4.45 -4.91 17.94
CA ALA A 73 -3.03 -5.26 17.87
C ALA A 73 -2.31 -4.51 16.74
N ARG A 74 -2.97 -4.33 15.58
CA ARG A 74 -2.43 -3.54 14.46
C ARG A 74 -2.28 -2.07 14.82
N ILE A 75 -3.27 -1.47 15.49
CA ILE A 75 -3.19 -0.07 15.95
C ILE A 75 -2.00 0.11 16.89
N VAL A 76 -1.87 -0.75 17.90
CA VAL A 76 -0.77 -0.70 18.88
C VAL A 76 0.58 -0.89 18.19
N CYS A 77 0.73 -1.91 17.34
CA CYS A 77 1.99 -2.15 16.62
C CYS A 77 2.33 -1.00 15.65
N SER A 78 1.34 -0.36 15.04
CA SER A 78 1.57 0.77 14.13
C SER A 78 2.05 2.00 14.89
N ILE A 79 1.44 2.30 16.04
CA ILE A 79 1.93 3.36 16.93
C ILE A 79 3.36 3.04 17.39
N ALA A 80 3.63 1.79 17.77
CA ALA A 80 4.96 1.35 18.18
C ALA A 80 5.98 1.40 17.02
N LEU A 81 5.61 1.19 15.76
CA LEU A 81 6.52 1.40 14.62
C LEU A 81 6.84 2.88 14.39
N ILE A 82 5.92 3.79 14.74
CA ILE A 82 6.12 5.23 14.59
C ILE A 82 7.06 5.77 15.67
N THR A 83 7.07 5.18 16.87
CA THR A 83 7.91 5.64 17.97
C THR A 83 9.40 5.40 17.70
N PRO A 84 10.27 6.42 17.77
CA PRO A 84 11.69 6.30 17.43
C PRO A 84 12.50 5.60 18.52
N PHE A 85 13.79 5.37 18.24
CA PHE A 85 14.82 4.90 19.21
C PHE A 85 14.59 3.53 19.86
N GLN A 86 13.91 2.64 19.16
CA GLN A 86 13.74 1.25 19.60
C GLN A 86 14.80 0.32 18.98
N SER A 87 14.90 -0.90 19.53
CA SER A 87 15.77 -1.95 19.01
C SER A 87 15.21 -2.57 17.72
N ASN A 88 16.09 -3.09 16.86
CA ASN A 88 15.69 -3.72 15.60
C ASN A 88 14.75 -4.92 15.83
N LEU A 89 14.96 -5.69 16.90
CA LEU A 89 14.08 -6.81 17.22
C LEU A 89 12.63 -6.39 17.50
N LEU A 90 12.42 -5.22 18.13
CA LEU A 90 11.08 -4.68 18.35
C LEU A 90 10.44 -4.26 17.02
N TYR A 91 11.18 -3.51 16.18
CA TYR A 91 10.71 -3.15 14.84
C TYR A 91 10.33 -4.38 14.00
N ALA A 92 11.17 -5.43 14.02
CA ALA A 92 10.89 -6.70 13.37
C ALA A 92 9.62 -7.37 13.88
N SER A 93 9.42 -7.37 15.21
CA SER A 93 8.25 -7.98 15.85
C SER A 93 6.97 -7.26 15.44
N TYR A 94 6.94 -5.93 15.52
CA TYR A 94 5.76 -5.14 15.14
C TYR A 94 5.44 -5.28 13.64
N ALA A 95 6.46 -5.19 12.77
CA ALA A 95 6.27 -5.39 11.34
C ALA A 95 5.72 -6.79 11.03
N THR A 96 6.22 -7.84 11.70
CA THR A 96 5.76 -9.23 11.53
C THR A 96 4.32 -9.42 12.03
N ILE A 97 3.95 -8.84 13.18
CA ILE A 97 2.58 -8.90 13.68
C ILE A 97 1.61 -8.23 12.69
N ILE A 98 1.98 -7.08 12.14
CA ILE A 98 1.17 -6.39 11.13
C ILE A 98 1.11 -7.20 9.83
N LEU A 99 2.19 -7.84 9.43
CA LEU A 99 2.25 -8.71 8.25
C LEU A 99 1.27 -9.89 8.38
N LEU A 100 1.37 -10.65 9.48
CA LEU A 100 0.54 -11.82 9.74
C LEU A 100 -0.94 -11.45 9.90
N SER A 101 -1.22 -10.34 10.59
CA SER A 101 -2.59 -9.83 10.67
C SER A 101 -3.12 -9.36 9.32
N SER A 102 -2.28 -8.85 8.40
CA SER A 102 -2.69 -8.50 7.04
C SER A 102 -3.08 -9.74 6.24
N LEU A 103 -2.39 -10.87 6.43
CA LEU A 103 -2.79 -12.17 5.83
C LEU A 103 -4.12 -12.65 6.39
N PHE A 104 -4.30 -12.55 7.71
CA PHE A 104 -5.57 -12.88 8.35
C PHE A 104 -6.71 -12.01 7.79
N LEU A 105 -6.53 -10.69 7.72
CA LEU A 105 -7.51 -9.77 7.14
C LEU A 105 -7.74 -10.04 5.65
N THR A 106 -6.73 -10.43 4.88
CA THR A 106 -6.87 -10.80 3.47
C THR A 106 -7.71 -12.06 3.30
N TYR A 107 -7.54 -13.03 4.19
CA TYR A 107 -8.34 -14.24 4.20
C TYR A 107 -9.79 -13.93 4.63
N GLN A 108 -9.96 -13.05 5.62
CA GLN A 108 -11.27 -12.65 6.12
C GLN A 108 -12.00 -11.76 5.12
N ILE A 109 -11.45 -10.60 4.75
CA ILE A 109 -12.09 -9.63 3.85
C ILE A 109 -11.68 -9.99 2.42
N ARG A 110 -12.59 -10.58 1.64
CA ARG A 110 -12.27 -11.07 0.28
C ARG A 110 -12.29 -9.98 -0.79
N TYR A 111 -13.16 -8.99 -0.63
CA TYR A 111 -13.41 -7.91 -1.60
C TYR A 111 -12.81 -6.58 -1.12
N GLY A 112 -12.72 -5.59 -2.03
CA GLY A 112 -12.23 -4.25 -1.69
C GLY A 112 -10.72 -4.16 -1.49
N LYS A 113 -9.95 -5.13 -1.98
CA LYS A 113 -8.49 -5.09 -1.97
C LYS A 113 -7.98 -4.30 -3.15
N ASP A 114 -6.99 -3.47 -2.91
CA ASP A 114 -6.33 -2.69 -3.94
C ASP A 114 -4.79 -2.91 -3.93
N GLY A 115 -4.08 -2.16 -4.76
CA GLY A 115 -2.62 -2.18 -4.82
C GLY A 115 -1.93 -1.74 -3.52
N SER A 116 -2.59 -0.94 -2.68
CA SER A 116 -2.02 -0.46 -1.42
C SER A 116 -1.87 -1.59 -0.40
N ASN A 117 -2.82 -2.54 -0.37
CA ASN A 117 -2.71 -3.74 0.48
C ASN A 117 -1.51 -4.61 0.07
N GLN A 118 -1.30 -4.79 -1.24
CA GLN A 118 -0.22 -5.61 -1.78
C GLN A 118 1.15 -4.97 -1.52
N ILE A 119 1.30 -3.68 -1.80
CA ILE A 119 2.55 -2.95 -1.56
C ILE A 119 2.86 -2.88 -0.06
N SER A 120 1.89 -2.62 0.80
CA SER A 120 2.10 -2.62 2.25
C SER A 120 2.56 -3.99 2.76
N PHE A 121 2.01 -5.08 2.21
CA PHE A 121 2.44 -6.44 2.54
C PHE A 121 3.92 -6.67 2.14
N ILE A 122 4.30 -6.27 0.92
CA ILE A 122 5.69 -6.35 0.43
C ILE A 122 6.64 -5.56 1.33
N ILE A 123 6.26 -4.34 1.71
CA ILE A 123 7.04 -3.48 2.60
C ILE A 123 7.24 -4.14 3.96
N LEU A 124 6.16 -4.61 4.58
CA LEU A 124 6.22 -5.23 5.90
C LEU A 124 7.08 -6.50 5.89
N ALA A 125 7.02 -7.30 4.82
CA ALA A 125 7.88 -8.47 4.65
C ALA A 125 9.36 -8.08 4.52
N GLY A 126 9.67 -7.07 3.68
CA GLY A 126 11.03 -6.56 3.51
C GLY A 126 11.59 -5.93 4.79
N LEU A 127 10.77 -5.20 5.54
CA LEU A 127 11.15 -4.61 6.83
C LEU A 127 11.36 -5.68 7.90
N ALA A 128 10.47 -6.67 8.02
CA ALA A 128 10.65 -7.77 8.95
C ALA A 128 11.98 -8.49 8.68
N PHE A 129 12.28 -8.80 7.42
CA PHE A 129 13.57 -9.38 7.03
C PHE A 129 14.76 -8.48 7.42
N THR A 130 14.68 -7.18 7.08
CA THR A 130 15.76 -6.20 7.35
C THR A 130 16.05 -6.07 8.84
N PHE A 131 15.00 -5.96 9.67
CA PHE A 131 15.15 -5.73 11.10
C PHE A 131 15.46 -7.00 11.91
N LEU A 132 15.12 -8.19 11.40
CA LEU A 132 15.49 -9.46 12.04
C LEU A 132 17.00 -9.75 11.93
N LEU A 133 17.66 -9.22 10.90
CA LEU A 133 19.08 -9.43 10.71
C LEU A 133 19.93 -8.47 11.57
N PRO A 134 21.07 -8.95 12.12
CA PRO A 134 22.04 -8.10 12.80
C PRO A 134 22.54 -6.96 11.90
N THR A 135 22.86 -5.81 12.48
CA THR A 135 23.40 -4.64 11.75
C THR A 135 24.75 -4.89 11.08
N SER A 136 25.51 -5.87 11.58
CA SER A 136 26.75 -6.33 10.96
C SER A 136 26.55 -7.26 9.76
N SER A 137 25.31 -7.72 9.51
CA SER A 137 25.03 -8.66 8.43
C SER A 137 25.09 -7.96 7.07
N PRO A 138 25.86 -8.49 6.10
CA PRO A 138 25.87 -7.95 4.74
C PRO A 138 24.52 -8.11 4.03
N PHE A 139 23.67 -9.02 4.52
CA PHE A 139 22.35 -9.30 3.95
C PHE A 139 21.25 -8.37 4.49
N GLN A 140 21.53 -7.53 5.49
CA GLN A 140 20.52 -6.67 6.10
C GLN A 140 19.81 -5.78 5.05
N ALA A 141 20.57 -5.27 4.08
CA ALA A 141 20.06 -4.40 3.01
C ALA A 141 19.13 -5.11 2.00
N VAL A 142 19.09 -6.45 1.96
CA VAL A 142 18.31 -7.22 0.96
C VAL A 142 16.83 -6.90 1.04
N GLY A 143 16.28 -6.69 2.23
CA GLY A 143 14.88 -6.29 2.38
C GLY A 143 14.57 -4.94 1.73
N LEU A 144 15.51 -3.98 1.77
CA LEU A 144 15.37 -2.69 1.09
C LEU A 144 15.52 -2.82 -0.43
N TYR A 145 16.45 -3.65 -0.91
CA TYR A 145 16.56 -3.97 -2.34
C TYR A 145 15.27 -4.58 -2.88
N PHE A 146 14.68 -5.50 -2.10
CA PHE A 146 13.40 -6.12 -2.43
C PHE A 146 12.26 -5.09 -2.53
N ILE A 147 12.12 -4.20 -1.53
CA ILE A 147 11.09 -3.15 -1.53
C ILE A 147 11.25 -2.23 -2.74
N ALA A 148 12.46 -1.74 -3.00
CA ALA A 148 12.72 -0.86 -4.13
C ALA A 148 12.40 -1.56 -5.47
N ALA A 149 12.89 -2.78 -5.67
CA ALA A 149 12.64 -3.54 -6.89
C ALA A 149 11.14 -3.78 -7.14
N GLN A 150 10.39 -4.15 -6.11
CA GLN A 150 8.94 -4.36 -6.21
C GLN A 150 8.20 -3.05 -6.52
N ALA A 151 8.60 -1.93 -5.92
CA ALA A 151 8.01 -0.63 -6.22
C ALA A 151 8.23 -0.24 -7.68
N LEU A 152 9.47 -0.34 -8.16
CA LEU A 152 9.83 -0.05 -9.55
C LEU A 152 9.05 -0.93 -10.54
N LEU A 153 8.97 -2.24 -10.26
CA LEU A 153 8.21 -3.18 -11.08
C LEU A 153 6.72 -2.82 -11.10
N ALA A 154 6.15 -2.44 -9.95
CA ALA A 154 4.75 -2.04 -9.85
C ALA A 154 4.45 -0.78 -10.68
N TYR A 155 5.29 0.25 -10.59
CA TYR A 155 5.17 1.44 -11.44
C TYR A 155 5.27 1.07 -12.92
N PHE A 156 6.32 0.35 -13.32
CA PHE A 156 6.53 0.00 -14.72
C PHE A 156 5.40 -0.85 -15.30
N ALA A 157 4.99 -1.91 -14.59
CA ALA A 157 3.91 -2.78 -15.02
C ALA A 157 2.56 -2.02 -15.12
N ALA A 158 2.30 -1.11 -14.18
CA ALA A 158 1.13 -0.23 -14.24
C ALA A 158 1.17 0.68 -15.47
N GLY A 159 2.33 1.27 -15.77
CA GLY A 159 2.54 2.10 -16.95
C GLY A 159 2.35 1.34 -18.27
N ILE A 160 2.89 0.12 -18.36
CA ILE A 160 2.71 -0.77 -19.52
C ILE A 160 1.23 -1.16 -19.69
N SER A 161 0.53 -1.47 -18.61
CA SER A 161 -0.90 -1.76 -18.65
C SER A 161 -1.70 -0.55 -19.15
N LYS A 162 -1.39 0.66 -18.65
CA LYS A 162 -2.08 1.90 -19.05
C LYS A 162 -1.78 2.30 -20.49
N VAL A 163 -0.52 2.25 -20.93
CA VAL A 163 -0.18 2.57 -22.33
C VAL A 163 -0.80 1.58 -23.30
N SER A 164 -1.01 0.33 -22.89
CA SER A 164 -1.68 -0.69 -23.72
C SER A 164 -3.20 -0.48 -23.80
N ASN A 165 -3.79 0.23 -22.84
CA ASN A 165 -5.23 0.50 -22.79
C ASN A 165 -5.61 1.78 -23.56
N ALA A 166 -6.49 1.66 -24.56
CA ALA A 166 -6.94 2.77 -25.39
C ALA A 166 -7.62 3.90 -24.60
N GLN A 167 -8.37 3.58 -23.53
CA GLN A 167 -9.05 4.59 -22.70
C GLN A 167 -8.06 5.52 -21.99
N TRP A 168 -6.90 4.99 -21.57
CA TRP A 168 -5.84 5.78 -20.96
C TRP A 168 -5.17 6.68 -22.01
N ARG A 169 -4.84 6.14 -23.18
CA ARG A 169 -4.23 6.92 -24.28
C ARG A 169 -5.16 8.03 -24.82
N GLN A 170 -6.46 7.78 -24.83
CA GLN A 170 -7.49 8.72 -25.29
C GLN A 170 -7.95 9.69 -24.19
N GLY A 171 -7.50 9.49 -22.94
CA GLY A 171 -7.84 10.37 -21.81
C GLY A 171 -9.22 10.15 -21.21
N SER A 172 -9.97 9.14 -21.64
CA SER A 172 -11.30 8.82 -21.11
C SER A 172 -11.26 7.96 -19.84
N ALA A 173 -10.14 7.29 -19.55
CA ALA A 173 -10.00 6.42 -18.38
C ALA A 173 -10.30 7.14 -17.05
N MET A 174 -9.72 8.33 -16.85
CA MET A 174 -9.90 9.07 -15.61
C MET A 174 -11.36 9.50 -15.41
N GLN A 175 -12.05 9.88 -16.48
CA GLN A 175 -13.48 10.18 -16.40
C GLN A 175 -14.30 8.95 -16.00
N SER A 176 -13.99 7.78 -16.56
CA SER A 176 -14.66 6.52 -16.20
C SER A 176 -14.43 6.14 -14.75
N ILE A 177 -13.19 6.26 -14.25
CA ILE A 177 -12.83 5.95 -12.86
C ILE A 177 -13.54 6.91 -11.90
N LEU A 178 -13.50 8.22 -12.18
CA LEU A 178 -14.12 9.22 -11.29
C LEU A 178 -15.65 9.20 -11.30
N ASN A 179 -16.26 8.46 -12.23
CA ASN A 179 -17.71 8.32 -12.35
C ASN A 179 -18.23 6.97 -11.82
N THR A 180 -17.40 6.19 -11.11
CA THR A 180 -17.87 4.98 -10.44
C THR A 180 -18.67 5.31 -9.18
N ALA A 181 -19.62 4.44 -8.79
CA ALA A 181 -20.48 4.71 -7.64
C ALA A 181 -19.75 4.55 -6.28
N THR A 182 -18.73 3.69 -6.24
CA THR A 182 -17.97 3.37 -5.02
C THR A 182 -16.75 4.26 -4.82
N TYR A 183 -16.22 4.83 -5.90
CA TYR A 183 -14.99 5.63 -5.93
C TYR A 183 -15.16 6.82 -6.87
N GLY A 184 -14.46 7.92 -6.62
CA GLY A 184 -14.43 9.06 -7.54
C GLY A 184 -14.92 10.38 -6.93
N HIS A 185 -14.84 11.43 -7.74
CA HIS A 185 -15.15 12.79 -7.34
C HIS A 185 -16.01 13.47 -8.41
N SER A 186 -17.30 13.64 -8.14
CA SER A 186 -18.30 14.10 -9.11
C SER A 186 -17.95 15.45 -9.76
N THR A 187 -17.40 16.39 -9.00
CA THR A 187 -16.91 17.67 -9.52
C THR A 187 -15.73 17.48 -10.48
N ALA A 188 -14.75 16.65 -10.14
CA ALA A 188 -13.62 16.37 -11.02
C ALA A 188 -14.07 15.64 -12.30
N ALA A 189 -15.00 14.69 -12.19
CA ALA A 189 -15.61 14.04 -13.36
C ALA A 189 -16.35 15.05 -14.26
N ALA A 190 -17.05 16.04 -13.67
CA ALA A 190 -17.70 17.11 -14.41
C ALA A 190 -16.70 18.05 -15.11
N VAL A 191 -15.57 18.36 -14.47
CA VAL A 191 -14.48 19.15 -15.09
C VAL A 191 -13.89 18.42 -16.29
N LEU A 192 -13.56 17.13 -16.15
CA LEU A 192 -13.03 16.33 -17.26
C LEU A 192 -14.03 16.22 -18.41
N ARG A 193 -15.32 16.07 -18.11
CA ARG A 193 -16.38 16.08 -19.13
C ARG A 193 -16.45 17.41 -19.89
N ARG A 194 -16.27 18.54 -19.21
CA ARG A 194 -16.27 19.88 -19.82
C ARG A 194 -14.97 20.20 -20.56
N ARG A 195 -13.86 19.59 -20.17
CA ARG A 195 -12.52 19.84 -20.73
C ARG A 195 -11.79 18.51 -21.01
N PRO A 196 -12.15 17.77 -22.07
CA PRO A 196 -11.60 16.44 -22.33
C PRO A 196 -10.07 16.39 -22.51
N TRP A 197 -9.48 17.49 -22.99
CA TRP A 197 -8.02 17.61 -23.13
C TRP A 197 -7.27 17.44 -21.80
N LEU A 198 -7.90 17.80 -20.66
CA LEU A 198 -7.34 17.56 -19.33
C LEU A 198 -7.23 16.06 -19.03
N GLY A 199 -8.21 15.27 -19.48
CA GLY A 199 -8.18 13.81 -19.33
C GLY A 199 -7.02 13.20 -20.10
N GLY A 200 -6.77 13.68 -21.32
CA GLY A 200 -5.60 13.29 -22.12
C GLY A 200 -4.28 13.65 -21.44
N PHE A 201 -4.15 14.89 -20.95
CA PHE A 201 -2.96 15.36 -20.24
C PHE A 201 -2.68 14.53 -18.99
N VAL A 202 -3.68 14.30 -18.14
CA VAL A 202 -3.54 13.48 -16.92
C VAL A 202 -3.20 12.03 -17.27
N GLY A 203 -3.90 11.44 -18.24
CA GLY A 203 -3.66 10.07 -18.68
C GLY A 203 -2.22 9.84 -19.14
N TRP A 204 -1.73 10.70 -20.03
CA TRP A 204 -0.35 10.62 -20.52
C TRP A 204 0.69 10.96 -19.46
N SER A 205 0.42 11.93 -18.56
CA SER A 205 1.32 12.24 -17.45
C SER A 205 1.53 11.02 -16.55
N VAL A 206 0.44 10.31 -16.20
CA VAL A 206 0.51 9.07 -15.41
C VAL A 206 1.29 7.98 -16.15
N ILE A 207 0.97 7.73 -17.43
CA ILE A 207 1.67 6.73 -18.25
C ILE A 207 3.18 6.99 -18.26
N VAL A 208 3.58 8.22 -18.58
CA VAL A 208 5.00 8.58 -18.72
C VAL A 208 5.72 8.43 -17.40
N VAL A 209 5.16 8.97 -16.30
CA VAL A 209 5.77 8.87 -14.97
C VAL A 209 5.95 7.41 -14.56
N GLU A 210 4.93 6.57 -14.73
CA GLU A 210 4.98 5.16 -14.37
C GLU A 210 5.99 4.34 -15.20
N ILE A 211 6.05 4.59 -16.52
CA ILE A 211 6.99 3.90 -17.42
C ILE A 211 8.44 4.33 -17.14
N ILE A 212 8.68 5.63 -16.92
CA ILE A 212 10.04 6.14 -16.70
C ILE A 212 10.52 5.93 -15.26
N PHE A 213 9.63 5.65 -14.30
CA PHE A 213 9.96 5.54 -12.89
C PHE A 213 11.17 4.64 -12.58
N PRO A 214 11.39 3.48 -13.25
CA PRO A 214 12.57 2.65 -13.02
C PRO A 214 13.92 3.36 -13.22
N VAL A 215 13.96 4.40 -14.05
CA VAL A 215 15.15 5.23 -14.28
C VAL A 215 15.58 5.95 -12.99
N ALA A 216 14.67 6.14 -12.02
CA ALA A 216 14.96 6.76 -10.73
C ALA A 216 16.16 6.13 -10.00
N LEU A 217 16.46 4.84 -10.19
CA LEU A 217 17.59 4.18 -9.52
C LEU A 217 18.97 4.61 -10.02
N VAL A 218 19.07 5.11 -11.25
CA VAL A 218 20.36 5.46 -11.88
C VAL A 218 20.41 6.91 -12.34
N ALA A 219 19.32 7.66 -12.20
CA ALA A 219 19.24 9.04 -12.65
C ALA A 219 20.06 9.99 -11.76
N PRO A 220 20.46 11.17 -12.26
CA PRO A 220 21.01 12.22 -11.42
C PRO A 220 20.06 12.59 -10.26
N PRO A 221 20.56 13.05 -9.10
CA PRO A 221 19.72 13.31 -7.91
C PRO A 221 18.52 14.24 -8.17
N GLY A 222 18.66 15.25 -9.02
CA GLY A 222 17.56 16.14 -9.38
C GLY A 222 16.41 15.42 -10.10
N VAL A 223 16.73 14.45 -10.96
CA VAL A 223 15.74 13.63 -11.66
C VAL A 223 15.10 12.63 -10.70
N LEU A 224 15.87 12.01 -9.80
CA LEU A 224 15.31 11.16 -8.74
C LEU A 224 14.25 11.93 -7.93
N VAL A 225 14.60 13.13 -7.43
CA VAL A 225 13.67 13.95 -6.64
C VAL A 225 12.41 14.30 -7.44
N ALA A 226 12.56 14.68 -8.71
CA ALA A 226 11.42 14.96 -9.58
C ALA A 226 10.51 13.73 -9.78
N LEU A 227 11.07 12.54 -9.96
CA LEU A 227 10.31 11.30 -10.10
C LEU A 227 9.60 10.89 -8.81
N LEU A 228 10.29 10.97 -7.66
CA LEU A 228 9.67 10.71 -6.36
C LEU A 228 8.52 11.70 -6.08
N PHE A 229 8.72 12.99 -6.39
CA PHE A 229 7.66 13.99 -6.27
C PHE A 229 6.47 13.67 -7.20
N ALA A 230 6.73 13.34 -8.47
CA ALA A 230 5.68 12.96 -9.41
C ALA A 230 4.92 11.70 -8.95
N GLY A 231 5.63 10.69 -8.44
CA GLY A 231 5.03 9.50 -7.84
C GLY A 231 4.17 9.82 -6.61
N ALA A 232 4.66 10.67 -5.70
CA ALA A 232 3.86 11.14 -4.56
C ALA A 232 2.59 11.86 -5.00
N MET A 233 2.68 12.77 -5.97
CA MET A 233 1.53 13.51 -6.49
C MET A 233 0.53 12.59 -7.21
N LEU A 234 1.01 11.60 -7.95
CA LEU A 234 0.17 10.58 -8.57
C LEU A 234 -0.65 9.84 -7.50
N HIS A 235 0.01 9.34 -6.45
CA HIS A 235 -0.69 8.58 -5.40
C HIS A 235 -1.55 9.46 -4.49
N LEU A 236 -1.17 10.73 -4.28
CA LEU A 236 -2.02 11.70 -3.60
C LEU A 236 -3.28 11.98 -4.42
N GLY A 237 -3.14 12.15 -5.73
CA GLY A 237 -4.28 12.27 -6.65
C GLY A 237 -5.19 11.06 -6.59
N THR A 238 -4.63 9.85 -6.54
CA THR A 238 -5.40 8.61 -6.32
C THR A 238 -6.13 8.61 -4.98
N ALA A 239 -5.47 8.99 -3.89
CA ALA A 239 -6.11 9.06 -2.58
C ALA A 239 -7.27 10.07 -2.56
N VAL A 240 -7.05 11.30 -3.04
CA VAL A 240 -8.02 12.40 -2.95
C VAL A 240 -9.15 12.29 -3.98
N LEU A 241 -8.85 11.91 -5.22
CA LEU A 241 -9.83 11.91 -6.30
C LEU A 241 -10.56 10.59 -6.45
N ILE A 242 -9.88 9.47 -6.19
CA ILE A 242 -10.47 8.12 -6.34
C ILE A 242 -11.02 7.65 -4.98
N GLY A 243 -10.45 8.07 -3.86
CA GLY A 243 -10.87 7.62 -2.52
C GLY A 243 -10.14 6.37 -2.04
N LEU A 244 -8.92 6.13 -2.54
CA LEU A 244 -8.03 5.07 -2.07
C LEU A 244 -7.06 5.65 -1.03
N ASP A 245 -7.58 5.91 0.17
CA ASP A 245 -6.91 6.76 1.16
C ASP A 245 -5.55 6.21 1.65
N THR A 246 -5.38 4.89 1.66
CA THR A 246 -4.12 4.24 2.09
C THR A 246 -3.07 4.14 0.99
N PHE A 247 -3.45 4.43 -0.25
CA PHE A 247 -2.59 4.28 -1.43
C PHE A 247 -1.39 5.23 -1.41
N PHE A 248 -1.61 6.46 -0.96
CA PHE A 248 -0.54 7.44 -0.79
C PHE A 248 0.55 6.94 0.16
N TRP A 249 0.16 6.48 1.35
CA TRP A 249 1.09 5.98 2.36
C TRP A 249 1.85 4.73 1.89
N ALA A 250 1.14 3.77 1.28
CA ALA A 250 1.75 2.52 0.84
C ALA A 250 2.87 2.76 -0.18
N PHE A 251 2.64 3.59 -1.20
CA PHE A 251 3.65 3.83 -2.23
C PHE A 251 4.76 4.78 -1.78
N THR A 252 4.45 5.85 -1.05
CA THR A 252 5.49 6.77 -0.55
C THR A 252 6.39 6.11 0.49
N ALA A 253 5.90 5.10 1.22
CA ALA A 253 6.72 4.29 2.11
C ALA A 253 7.84 3.52 1.38
N THR A 254 7.73 3.30 0.06
CA THR A 254 8.81 2.67 -0.71
C THR A 254 9.98 3.62 -1.00
N PHE A 255 9.78 4.94 -0.89
CA PHE A 255 10.76 5.93 -1.34
C PHE A 255 12.08 5.93 -0.57
N PRO A 256 12.12 5.75 0.76
CA PRO A 256 13.39 5.67 1.47
C PRO A 256 14.23 4.47 1.02
N ALA A 257 13.59 3.33 0.69
CA ALA A 257 14.27 2.19 0.11
C ALA A 257 14.84 2.53 -1.29
N ILE A 258 14.05 3.20 -2.15
CA ILE A 258 14.52 3.63 -3.48
C ILE A 258 15.71 4.60 -3.38
N ILE A 259 15.65 5.59 -2.48
CA ILE A 259 16.73 6.54 -2.22
C ILE A 259 18.00 5.80 -1.72
N PHE A 260 17.82 4.82 -0.84
CA PHE A 260 18.92 3.97 -0.38
C PHE A 260 19.59 3.22 -1.54
N VAL A 261 18.82 2.51 -2.36
CA VAL A 261 19.34 1.72 -3.48
C VAL A 261 19.98 2.61 -4.55
N HIS A 262 19.36 3.75 -4.87
CA HIS A 262 19.95 4.76 -5.75
C HIS A 262 21.34 5.18 -5.27
N GLY A 263 21.48 5.42 -3.98
CA GLY A 263 22.75 5.78 -3.37
C GLY A 263 23.83 4.73 -3.54
N VAL A 264 23.48 3.48 -3.21
CA VAL A 264 24.36 2.31 -3.38
C VAL A 264 24.83 2.18 -4.83
N LEU A 265 23.93 2.31 -5.80
CA LEU A 265 24.24 2.13 -7.23
C LEU A 265 25.16 3.22 -7.78
N LEU A 266 25.04 4.46 -7.29
CA LEU A 266 25.87 5.57 -7.74
C LEU A 266 27.20 5.69 -6.97
N GLY A 267 27.50 4.75 -6.07
CA GLY A 267 28.73 4.75 -5.25
C GLY A 267 28.84 5.99 -4.37
N ARG A 268 27.70 6.56 -3.98
CA ARG A 268 27.64 7.72 -3.10
C ARG A 268 27.30 7.24 -1.69
#